data_AF-A0A166I9S5-F1
#
_entry.id   AF-A0A166I9S5-F1
#
_cell.length_a   1.000
_cell.length_b   1.000
_cell.length_c   1.000
_cell.angle_alpha   90.00
_cell.angle_beta   90.00
_cell.angle_gamma   90.00
#
_symmetry.space_group_name_H-M   'P 1'
#
loop_
_entity.id
_entity.type
_entity.pdbx_description
1 polymer ?
#
loop_
_entity_poly.entity_id
_entity_poly.type
_entity_poly.pdbx_seq_one_letter_code
_entity_poly.pdbx_strand_id
1 'polypeptide(L)'
;MYPVDFAEYSGSGSPFVACSICEFNVAHVSLEPCGHNICATCITECLNIVQDKSFSCSLCLTHVQGFHLVHESPPLNIPPNAPQPQQAYNPPINKDTWAVLRIDNVPWDLTPEAAIAWIGEPTARVHVLLDNTGKTLSHAFVEVTGDRAKMVLCRVRNKVLGAGKRARYVTVTVSSDEELMAALFPSWVGSFRERSPSVSGLETSKMTEAYRTGLITPEEIESLRHLIFSPTSHFLKDPRLPSYKLLSILQTLPDNETFCSLQTRCVLFGIVVSPT
;
A
#
# COMPACT_ATOMS: atom_id res chain seq x y z
N MET A 1 -21.95 -21.47 33.78
CA MET A 1 -22.24 -20.15 34.36
C MET A 1 -21.40 -20.03 35.62
N TYR A 2 -20.19 -19.47 35.48
CA TYR A 2 -19.44 -18.74 36.52
C TYR A 2 -18.46 -17.83 35.77
N PRO A 3 -18.31 -16.57 36.20
CA PRO A 3 -17.63 -15.52 35.45
C PRO A 3 -16.11 -15.59 35.69
N VAL A 4 -15.33 -15.22 34.68
CA VAL A 4 -13.94 -14.80 34.89
C VAL A 4 -13.94 -13.28 34.88
N ASP A 5 -13.87 -12.73 36.08
CA ASP A 5 -13.68 -11.31 36.35
C ASP A 5 -12.32 -10.85 35.81
N PHE A 6 -12.36 -9.85 34.93
CA PHE A 6 -11.22 -8.99 34.64
C PHE A 6 -11.04 -8.04 35.82
N ALA A 7 -10.26 -8.44 36.81
CA ALA A 7 -9.77 -7.55 37.85
C ALA A 7 -8.32 -7.16 37.54
N GLU A 8 -8.17 -5.85 37.35
CA GLU A 8 -6.97 -5.01 37.38
C GLU A 8 -5.72 -5.64 38.01
N TYR A 9 -4.67 -5.84 37.18
CA TYR A 9 -3.31 -5.99 37.67
C TYR A 9 -2.51 -4.72 37.35
N SER A 10 -2.68 -3.73 38.22
CA SER A 10 -1.85 -2.53 38.29
C SER A 10 -0.66 -2.84 39.21
N GLY A 11 0.52 -3.12 38.65
CA GLY A 11 1.79 -3.04 39.39
C GLY A 11 2.75 -4.23 39.28
N SER A 12 3.53 -4.29 38.20
CA SER A 12 4.98 -4.62 38.21
C SER A 12 5.52 -4.48 36.78
N GLY A 13 6.53 -3.62 36.59
CA GLY A 13 7.13 -3.37 35.29
C GLY A 13 7.76 -4.65 34.73
N SER A 14 7.24 -5.16 33.63
CA SER A 14 7.89 -6.20 32.83
C SER A 14 9.29 -5.71 32.42
N PRO A 15 10.38 -6.46 32.69
CA PRO A 15 11.74 -6.11 32.25
C PRO A 15 11.95 -6.31 30.74
N PHE A 16 10.92 -6.77 30.03
CA PHE A 16 11.00 -7.07 28.61
C PHE A 16 10.70 -5.83 27.78
N VAL A 17 11.67 -5.44 26.95
CA VAL A 17 11.51 -4.38 25.96
C VAL A 17 10.82 -5.00 24.74
N ALA A 18 9.68 -4.42 24.33
CA ALA A 18 8.97 -4.88 23.14
C ALA A 18 9.76 -4.54 21.86
N CYS A 19 9.65 -5.42 20.86
CA CYS A 19 10.20 -5.19 19.53
C CYS A 19 9.56 -3.94 18.91
N SER A 20 10.38 -2.98 18.49
CA SER A 20 9.95 -1.74 17.86
C SER A 20 9.33 -1.94 16.46
N ILE A 21 9.43 -3.13 15.86
CA ILE A 21 8.82 -3.45 14.55
C ILE A 21 7.44 -4.08 14.72
N CYS A 22 7.38 -5.23 15.41
CA CYS A 22 6.12 -5.97 15.53
C CYS A 22 5.35 -5.64 16.79
N GLU A 23 5.95 -5.02 17.81
CA GLU A 23 5.32 -4.71 19.12
C GLU A 23 4.82 -5.94 19.91
N PHE A 24 4.85 -7.14 19.34
CA PHE A 24 4.35 -8.38 19.94
C PHE A 24 5.45 -9.23 20.61
N ASN A 25 6.65 -9.26 20.03
CA ASN A 25 7.74 -10.11 20.49
C ASN A 25 8.71 -9.34 21.40
N VAL A 26 9.36 -10.06 22.31
CA VAL A 26 10.47 -9.52 23.10
C VAL A 26 11.63 -9.15 22.18
N ALA A 27 12.21 -7.96 22.36
CA ALA A 27 13.38 -7.55 21.62
C ALA A 27 14.63 -8.26 22.12
N HIS A 28 15.47 -8.70 21.19
CA HIS A 28 16.72 -9.41 21.48
C HIS A 28 17.94 -8.52 21.23
N VAL A 29 17.83 -7.58 20.30
CA VAL A 29 18.94 -6.76 19.80
C VAL A 29 18.54 -5.29 19.82
N SER A 30 19.42 -4.40 20.25
CA SER A 30 19.30 -2.96 20.06
C SER A 30 20.29 -2.48 19.00
N LEU A 31 19.85 -1.62 18.09
CA LEU A 31 20.65 -1.13 16.98
C LEU A 31 21.33 0.20 17.29
N GLU A 32 22.62 0.34 17.04
CA GLU A 32 23.37 1.58 17.21
C GLU A 32 23.53 2.34 15.88
N PRO A 33 23.38 3.68 15.86
CA PRO A 33 23.15 4.58 17.01
C PRO A 33 21.67 4.84 17.33
N CYS A 34 20.73 4.24 16.58
CA CYS A 34 19.32 4.63 16.66
C CYS A 34 18.55 4.12 17.89
N GLY A 35 19.09 3.16 18.64
CA GLY A 35 18.50 2.60 19.86
C GLY A 35 17.26 1.72 19.65
N HIS A 36 16.87 1.41 18.40
CA HIS A 36 15.68 0.60 18.13
C HIS A 36 15.90 -0.86 18.53
N ASN A 37 14.96 -1.42 19.28
CA ASN A 37 15.02 -2.77 19.82
C ASN A 37 14.25 -3.73 18.93
N ILE A 38 14.88 -4.79 18.42
CA ILE A 38 14.31 -5.71 17.43
C ILE A 38 14.39 -7.16 17.92
N CYS A 39 13.33 -7.94 17.71
CA CYS A 39 13.31 -9.39 18.03
C CYS A 39 14.06 -10.23 16.98
N ALA A 40 14.44 -11.47 17.34
CA ALA A 40 15.16 -12.39 16.46
C ALA A 40 14.44 -12.68 15.11
N THR A 41 13.10 -12.75 15.14
CA THR A 41 12.30 -12.96 13.93
C THR A 41 12.36 -11.73 13.01
N CYS A 42 12.07 -10.55 13.55
CA CYS A 42 12.06 -9.32 12.76
C CYS A 42 13.45 -8.96 12.25
N ILE A 43 14.52 -9.18 13.01
CA ILE A 43 15.89 -8.90 12.54
C ILE A 43 16.26 -9.81 11.37
N THR A 44 15.98 -11.12 11.45
CA THR A 44 16.28 -12.09 10.38
C THR A 44 15.47 -11.80 9.12
N GLU A 45 14.20 -11.44 9.26
CA GLU A 45 13.34 -11.13 8.13
C GLU A 45 13.63 -9.76 7.52
N CYS A 46 14.03 -8.76 8.32
CA CYS A 46 14.55 -7.49 7.80
C CYS A 46 15.89 -7.70 7.08
N LEU A 47 16.76 -8.57 7.60
CA LEU A 47 18.04 -8.92 6.97
C LEU A 47 17.84 -9.66 5.64
N ASN A 48 16.86 -10.56 5.55
CA ASN A 48 16.52 -11.25 4.30
C ASN A 48 15.97 -10.30 3.21
N ILE A 49 15.46 -9.11 3.59
CA ILE A 49 15.06 -8.05 2.66
C ILE A 49 16.28 -7.16 2.28
N VAL A 50 17.39 -7.23 3.02
CA VAL A 50 18.63 -6.47 2.80
C VAL A 50 19.61 -7.34 1.99
N GLN A 51 19.52 -7.27 0.66
CA GLN A 51 20.62 -7.71 -0.23
C GLN A 51 21.73 -6.65 -0.40
N ASP A 52 21.71 -5.57 0.38
CA ASP A 52 22.68 -4.49 0.27
C ASP A 52 23.83 -4.64 1.28
N LYS A 53 25.04 -4.27 0.86
CA LYS A 53 26.27 -4.34 1.67
C LYS A 53 26.28 -3.43 2.90
N SER A 54 25.27 -2.57 3.07
CA SER A 54 25.10 -1.66 4.20
C SER A 54 23.84 -2.00 4.99
N PHE A 55 24.00 -2.38 6.26
CA PHE A 55 22.89 -2.68 7.17
C PHE A 55 22.32 -1.37 7.74
N SER A 56 21.06 -1.05 7.43
CA SER A 56 20.35 0.12 7.95
C SER A 56 19.15 -0.32 8.79
N CYS A 57 18.83 0.46 9.84
CA CYS A 57 17.69 0.19 10.69
C CYS A 57 16.37 0.32 9.90
N SER A 58 15.53 -0.72 9.92
CA SER A 58 14.25 -0.74 9.20
C SER A 58 13.15 0.17 9.78
N LEU A 59 13.43 0.90 10.85
CA LEU A 59 12.50 1.86 11.46
C LEU A 59 12.86 3.31 11.22
N CYS A 60 14.14 3.63 11.03
CA CYS A 60 14.61 5.02 10.86
C CYS A 60 15.60 5.21 9.71
N LEU A 61 16.00 4.14 9.03
CA LEU A 61 17.05 4.08 7.99
C LEU A 61 18.45 4.51 8.42
N THR A 62 18.66 4.86 9.68
CA THR A 62 19.99 5.13 10.21
C THR A 62 20.90 3.93 9.93
N HIS A 63 22.04 4.20 9.32
CA HIS A 63 23.07 3.21 9.07
C HIS A 63 23.48 2.58 10.41
N VAL A 64 23.36 1.26 10.51
CA VAL A 64 23.67 0.54 11.73
C VAL A 64 25.18 0.37 11.80
N GLN A 65 25.78 0.92 12.85
CA GLN A 65 27.22 0.81 13.11
C GLN A 65 27.55 -0.43 13.94
N GLY A 66 26.59 -0.86 14.75
CA GLY A 66 26.71 -2.01 15.63
C GLY A 66 25.37 -2.37 16.23
N PHE A 67 25.34 -3.45 16.99
CA PHE A 67 24.17 -3.85 17.75
C PHE A 67 24.59 -4.57 19.03
N HIS A 68 23.81 -4.40 20.09
CA HIS A 68 24.03 -5.09 21.36
C HIS A 68 22.83 -5.96 21.72
N LEU A 69 23.08 -7.10 22.35
CA LEU A 69 22.02 -7.97 22.83
C LEU A 69 21.38 -7.31 24.06
N VAL A 70 20.07 -7.13 24.02
CA VAL A 70 19.30 -6.49 25.11
C VAL A 70 18.95 -7.50 26.20
N HIS A 71 18.96 -8.80 25.85
CA HIS A 71 18.76 -9.92 26.76
C HIS A 71 19.61 -11.12 26.32
N GLU A 72 20.35 -11.72 27.24
CA GLU A 72 20.93 -13.05 27.06
C GLU A 72 19.80 -14.08 27.22
N SER A 73 19.19 -14.54 26.13
CA SER A 73 18.28 -15.69 26.22
C SER A 73 19.08 -16.97 26.49
N PRO A 74 18.59 -17.89 27.34
CA PRO A 74 19.12 -19.25 27.41
C PRO A 74 19.08 -19.88 26.01
N PRO A 75 20.03 -20.76 25.65
CA PRO A 75 20.12 -21.32 24.32
C PRO A 75 18.84 -22.10 23.97
N LEU A 76 18.13 -21.65 22.93
CA LEU A 76 17.01 -22.38 22.35
C LEU A 76 17.56 -23.50 21.46
N ASN A 77 17.21 -24.73 21.80
CA ASN A 77 17.56 -25.93 21.05
C ASN A 77 16.62 -26.04 19.84
N ILE A 78 17.03 -25.54 18.67
CA ILE A 78 16.23 -25.61 17.44
C ILE A 78 16.44 -26.98 16.78
N PRO A 79 15.39 -27.79 16.55
CA PRO A 79 15.53 -29.06 15.83
C PRO A 79 15.90 -28.82 14.35
N PRO A 80 16.79 -29.62 13.78
CA PRO A 80 17.43 -29.37 12.47
C PRO A 80 16.52 -29.50 11.23
N ASN A 81 15.19 -29.63 11.41
CA ASN A 81 14.30 -30.00 10.31
C ASN A 81 13.00 -29.18 10.24
N ALA A 82 13.03 -27.90 10.63
CA ALA A 82 11.91 -26.99 10.40
C ALA A 82 11.80 -26.69 8.89
N PRO A 83 10.61 -26.85 8.27
CA PRO A 83 10.42 -26.49 6.87
C PRO A 83 10.68 -24.99 6.68
N GLN A 84 11.62 -24.67 5.79
CA GLN A 84 11.95 -23.29 5.46
C GLN A 84 10.76 -22.63 4.73
N PRO A 85 10.30 -21.44 5.16
CA PRO A 85 9.28 -20.71 4.43
C PRO A 85 9.81 -20.37 3.03
N GLN A 86 9.03 -20.72 2.01
CA GLN A 86 9.32 -20.41 0.61
C GLN A 86 9.50 -18.90 0.45
N GLN A 87 10.68 -18.48 0.02
CA GLN A 87 11.04 -17.09 -0.19
C GLN A 87 10.13 -16.48 -1.27
N ALA A 88 9.26 -15.56 -0.89
CA ALA A 88 8.56 -14.71 -1.85
C ALA A 88 9.60 -13.87 -2.60
N TYR A 89 9.54 -13.89 -3.93
CA TYR A 89 10.40 -13.08 -4.79
C TYR A 89 10.15 -11.59 -4.50
N ASN A 90 11.12 -10.91 -3.90
CA ASN A 90 11.10 -9.47 -3.72
C ASN A 90 11.98 -8.84 -4.80
N PRO A 91 11.41 -8.15 -5.81
CA PRO A 91 12.21 -7.44 -6.79
C PRO A 91 13.06 -6.36 -6.11
N PRO A 92 14.25 -6.05 -6.64
CA PRO A 92 15.11 -5.00 -6.09
C PRO A 92 14.39 -3.64 -6.16
N ILE A 93 14.09 -3.06 -5.00
CA ILE A 93 13.49 -1.72 -4.90
C ILE A 93 14.61 -0.70 -5.12
N ASN A 94 14.52 0.09 -6.19
CA ASN A 94 15.43 1.21 -6.44
C ASN A 94 15.15 2.33 -5.42
N LYS A 95 16.20 2.81 -4.74
CA LYS A 95 16.10 3.78 -3.64
C LYS A 95 15.69 5.18 -4.11
N ASP A 96 16.01 5.53 -5.35
CA ASP A 96 15.81 6.89 -5.89
C ASP A 96 14.47 7.05 -6.63
N THR A 97 13.70 5.97 -6.76
CA THR A 97 12.40 5.99 -7.43
C THR A 97 11.27 5.73 -6.44
N TRP A 98 10.05 6.07 -6.86
CA TRP A 98 8.86 5.60 -6.16
C TRP A 98 8.76 4.09 -6.25
N ALA A 99 8.30 3.48 -5.17
CA ALA A 99 7.97 2.07 -5.06
C ALA A 99 6.47 1.96 -4.79
N VAL A 100 5.83 1.03 -5.49
CA VAL A 100 4.41 0.76 -5.34
C VAL A 100 4.23 -0.44 -4.41
N LEU A 101 3.39 -0.28 -3.41
CA LEU A 101 2.94 -1.35 -2.53
C LEU A 101 1.45 -1.58 -2.74
N ARG A 102 1.03 -2.84 -2.71
CA ARG A 102 -0.37 -3.26 -2.77
C ARG A 102 -0.82 -3.72 -1.39
N ILE A 103 -1.97 -3.24 -0.93
CA ILE A 103 -2.64 -3.69 0.29
C ILE A 103 -3.87 -4.49 -0.13
N ASP A 104 -3.89 -5.78 0.19
CA ASP A 104 -5.04 -6.66 -0.04
C ASP A 104 -5.91 -6.80 1.21
N ASN A 105 -7.20 -7.06 0.98
CA ASN A 105 -8.26 -7.22 1.98
C ASN A 105 -8.57 -5.94 2.79
N VAL A 106 -8.53 -4.77 2.13
CA VAL A 106 -8.79 -3.49 2.78
C VAL A 106 -10.23 -3.35 3.33
N PRO A 107 -10.44 -2.66 4.46
CA PRO A 107 -11.77 -2.25 4.90
C PRO A 107 -12.47 -1.39 3.85
N TRP A 108 -13.78 -1.57 3.69
CA TRP A 108 -14.55 -0.82 2.68
C TRP A 108 -14.69 0.67 2.99
N ASP A 109 -14.44 1.09 4.23
CA ASP A 109 -14.39 2.48 4.69
C ASP A 109 -12.96 3.02 4.83
N LEU A 110 -11.96 2.35 4.25
CA LEU A 110 -10.58 2.83 4.25
C LEU A 110 -10.46 4.13 3.46
N THR A 111 -10.00 5.21 4.10
CA THR A 111 -9.61 6.46 3.42
C THR A 111 -8.09 6.57 3.26
N PRO A 112 -7.59 7.39 2.33
CA PRO A 112 -6.16 7.68 2.21
C PRO A 112 -5.52 8.17 3.51
N GLU A 113 -6.18 9.04 4.27
CA GLU A 113 -5.64 9.54 5.55
C GLU A 113 -5.52 8.43 6.59
N ALA A 114 -6.53 7.56 6.67
CA ALA A 114 -6.51 6.42 7.58
C ALA A 114 -5.38 5.44 7.21
N ALA A 115 -5.17 5.21 5.91
CA ALA A 115 -4.07 4.41 5.41
C ALA A 115 -2.71 5.06 5.72
N ILE A 116 -2.53 6.35 5.45
CA ILE A 116 -1.30 7.10 5.75
C ILE A 116 -0.97 7.04 7.24
N ALA A 117 -1.96 7.26 8.11
CA ALA A 117 -1.80 7.17 9.55
C ALA A 117 -1.42 5.75 10.00
N TRP A 118 -2.05 4.72 9.43
CA TRP A 118 -1.75 3.32 9.73
C TRP A 118 -0.36 2.88 9.26
N ILE A 119 0.06 3.34 8.07
CA ILE A 119 1.40 3.10 7.52
C ILE A 119 2.46 3.87 8.31
N GLY A 120 2.10 5.04 8.83
CA GLY A 120 3.03 5.95 9.50
C GLY A 120 4.04 6.58 8.54
N GLU A 121 3.67 6.78 7.27
CA GLU A 121 4.51 7.44 6.26
C GLU A 121 3.76 8.65 5.69
N PRO A 122 3.98 9.87 6.22
CA PRO A 122 3.22 11.06 5.84
C PRO A 122 3.36 11.47 4.37
N THR A 123 4.46 11.08 3.72
CA THR A 123 4.70 11.38 2.31
C THR A 123 4.13 10.32 1.37
N ALA A 124 3.50 9.27 1.89
CA ALA A 124 2.89 8.23 1.10
C ALA A 124 1.69 8.75 0.30
N ARG A 125 1.57 8.32 -0.95
CA ARG A 125 0.37 8.54 -1.76
C ARG A 125 -0.46 7.27 -1.73
N VAL A 126 -1.75 7.38 -1.39
CA VAL A 126 -2.61 6.21 -1.24
C VAL A 126 -3.75 6.28 -2.25
N HIS A 127 -3.93 5.19 -2.99
CA HIS A 127 -4.96 5.02 -4.00
C HIS A 127 -5.98 3.98 -3.51
N VAL A 128 -7.11 4.46 -3.01
CA VAL A 128 -8.26 3.61 -2.68
C VAL A 128 -9.15 3.50 -3.91
N LEU A 129 -9.37 2.28 -4.39
CA LEU A 129 -10.08 2.03 -5.63
C LEU A 129 -11.57 1.79 -5.38
N LEU A 130 -12.40 2.40 -6.22
CA LEU A 130 -13.85 2.20 -6.24
C LEU A 130 -14.29 1.69 -7.62
N ASP A 131 -15.33 0.88 -7.67
CA ASP A 131 -16.07 0.64 -8.91
C ASP A 131 -17.02 1.81 -9.24
N ASN A 132 -17.71 1.72 -10.38
CA ASN A 132 -18.64 2.76 -10.84
C ASN A 132 -19.91 2.87 -9.98
N THR A 133 -20.15 1.91 -9.07
CA THR A 133 -21.26 1.93 -8.11
C THR A 133 -20.86 2.56 -6.77
N GLY A 134 -19.58 2.89 -6.59
CA GLY A 134 -19.04 3.43 -5.33
C GLY A 134 -18.65 2.35 -4.32
N LYS A 135 -18.60 1.07 -4.74
CA LYS A 135 -18.09 0.00 -3.90
C LYS A 135 -16.57 0.02 -3.89
N THR A 136 -15.99 0.02 -2.71
CA THR A 136 -14.54 -0.12 -2.51
C THR A 136 -14.07 -1.50 -2.95
N LEU A 137 -13.04 -1.54 -3.80
CA LEU A 137 -12.39 -2.80 -4.17
C LEU A 137 -11.69 -3.41 -2.96
N SER A 138 -11.42 -4.71 -3.00
CA SER A 138 -10.76 -5.43 -1.91
C SER A 138 -9.27 -5.14 -1.79
N HIS A 139 -8.74 -4.14 -2.49
CA HIS A 139 -7.35 -3.76 -2.45
C HIS A 139 -7.17 -2.25 -2.66
N ALA A 140 -6.03 -1.74 -2.20
CA ALA A 140 -5.57 -0.37 -2.39
C ALA A 140 -4.09 -0.38 -2.74
N PHE A 141 -3.61 0.73 -3.30
CA PHE A 141 -2.18 0.91 -3.59
C PHE A 141 -1.60 2.05 -2.78
N VAL A 142 -0.31 1.97 -2.52
CA VAL A 142 0.47 2.98 -1.80
C VAL A 142 1.76 3.22 -2.56
N GLU A 143 2.04 4.47 -2.88
CA GLU A 143 3.33 4.89 -3.40
C GLU A 143 4.15 5.49 -2.25
N VAL A 144 5.38 5.02 -2.11
CA VAL A 144 6.38 5.56 -1.18
C VAL A 144 7.73 5.64 -1.87
N THR A 145 8.68 6.40 -1.34
CA THR A 145 10.05 6.36 -1.88
C THR A 145 10.67 4.98 -1.63
N GLY A 146 11.53 4.52 -2.54
CA GLY A 146 12.04 3.15 -2.49
C GLY A 146 12.87 2.82 -1.25
N ASP A 147 13.54 3.80 -0.66
CA ASP A 147 14.22 3.67 0.63
C ASP A 147 13.23 3.42 1.79
N ARG A 148 12.02 4.00 1.72
CA ARG A 148 10.95 3.86 2.73
C ARG A 148 10.11 2.59 2.56
N ALA A 149 10.00 2.06 1.34
CA ALA A 149 9.15 0.91 1.02
C ALA A 149 9.40 -0.30 1.94
N LYS A 150 10.67 -0.61 2.19
CA LYS A 150 11.07 -1.71 3.07
C LYS A 150 10.66 -1.46 4.52
N MET A 151 10.79 -0.22 5.00
CA MET A 151 10.35 0.14 6.35
C MET A 151 8.86 -0.04 6.53
N VAL A 152 8.09 0.47 5.55
CA VAL A 152 6.64 0.37 5.54
C VAL A 152 6.24 -1.09 5.62
N LEU A 153 6.78 -1.94 4.75
CA LEU A 153 6.52 -3.38 4.76
C LEU A 153 6.81 -4.03 6.12
N CYS A 154 7.93 -3.68 6.76
CA CYS A 154 8.27 -4.22 8.07
C CYS A 154 7.30 -3.75 9.17
N ARG A 155 6.96 -2.46 9.16
CA ARG A 155 6.15 -1.81 10.19
C ARG A 155 4.69 -2.26 10.15
N VAL A 156 4.11 -2.36 8.96
CA VAL A 156 2.70 -2.70 8.80
C VAL A 156 2.45 -4.21 8.85
N ARG A 157 3.51 -5.01 8.89
CA ARG A 157 3.41 -6.45 8.93
C ARG A 157 2.70 -6.92 10.18
N ASN A 158 1.72 -7.82 10.00
CA ASN A 158 0.85 -8.33 11.05
C ASN A 158 0.03 -7.26 11.79
N LYS A 159 0.01 -6.01 11.30
CA LYS A 159 -0.89 -4.98 11.83
C LYS A 159 -2.27 -5.15 11.21
N VAL A 160 -3.28 -4.91 12.03
CA VAL A 160 -4.68 -4.89 11.61
C VAL A 160 -4.98 -3.50 11.07
N LEU A 161 -5.64 -3.41 9.93
CA LEU A 161 -6.06 -2.15 9.31
C LEU A 161 -7.52 -1.86 9.66
N GLY A 162 -7.80 -0.61 10.06
CA GLY A 162 -9.13 -0.15 10.46
C GLY A 162 -9.42 -0.37 11.95
N ALA A 163 -10.67 -0.08 12.36
CA ALA A 163 -11.10 -0.15 13.75
C ALA A 163 -12.47 -0.83 13.89
N GLY A 164 -12.74 -1.36 15.08
CA GLY A 164 -14.02 -1.97 15.43
C GLY A 164 -14.41 -3.15 14.52
N LYS A 165 -15.69 -3.23 14.15
CA LYS A 165 -16.25 -4.37 13.39
C LYS A 165 -15.71 -4.52 11.96
N ARG A 166 -15.06 -3.48 11.41
CA ARG A 166 -14.52 -3.46 10.05
C ARG A 166 -13.00 -3.59 10.00
N ALA A 167 -12.36 -3.79 11.14
CA ALA A 167 -10.95 -4.13 11.19
C ALA A 167 -10.66 -5.38 10.35
N ARG A 168 -9.55 -5.36 9.61
CA ARG A 168 -9.13 -6.45 8.70
C ARG A 168 -7.66 -6.78 8.89
N TYR A 169 -7.37 -8.07 8.86
CA TYR A 169 -6.01 -8.53 8.57
C TYR A 169 -5.76 -8.31 7.09
N VAL A 170 -4.70 -7.57 6.80
CA VAL A 170 -4.32 -7.19 5.44
C VAL A 170 -2.97 -7.81 5.08
N THR A 171 -2.77 -8.01 3.79
CA THR A 171 -1.46 -8.40 3.25
C THR A 171 -0.90 -7.22 2.49
N VAL A 172 0.37 -6.87 2.74
CA VAL A 172 1.06 -5.82 2.01
C VAL A 172 2.20 -6.42 1.22
N THR A 173 2.20 -6.21 -0.09
CA THR A 173 3.19 -6.73 -1.04
C THR A 173 3.77 -5.61 -1.89
N VAL A 174 4.95 -5.86 -2.47
CA VAL A 174 5.49 -5.00 -3.52
C VAL A 174 4.69 -5.25 -4.80
N SER A 175 4.36 -4.18 -5.51
CA SER A 175 3.63 -4.20 -6.79
C SER A 175 4.38 -3.32 -7.81
N SER A 176 3.92 -3.33 -9.07
CA SER A 176 4.54 -2.56 -10.16
C SER A 176 3.72 -1.34 -10.53
N ASP A 177 4.35 -0.37 -11.19
CA ASP A 177 3.65 0.79 -11.75
C ASP A 177 2.56 0.36 -12.75
N GLU A 178 2.81 -0.68 -13.55
CA GLU A 178 1.84 -1.19 -14.51
C GLU A 178 0.58 -1.73 -13.83
N GLU A 179 0.74 -2.45 -12.72
CA GLU A 179 -0.40 -2.97 -11.94
C GLU A 179 -1.22 -1.83 -11.34
N LEU A 180 -0.55 -0.81 -10.77
CA LEU A 180 -1.19 0.40 -10.26
C LEU A 180 -1.99 1.10 -11.36
N MET A 181 -1.36 1.34 -12.52
CA MET A 181 -1.98 2.05 -13.63
C MET A 181 -3.16 1.27 -14.22
N ALA A 182 -3.03 -0.05 -14.38
CA ALA A 182 -4.13 -0.90 -14.83
C ALA A 182 -5.32 -0.87 -13.86
N ALA A 183 -5.04 -0.77 -12.55
CA ALA A 183 -6.09 -0.70 -11.54
C ALA A 183 -6.77 0.68 -11.47
N LEU A 184 -6.05 1.76 -11.76
CA LEU A 184 -6.59 3.12 -11.84
C LEU A 184 -7.37 3.39 -13.12
N PHE A 185 -6.96 2.75 -14.23
CA PHE A 185 -7.54 2.91 -15.57
C PHE A 185 -8.08 1.58 -16.12
N PRO A 186 -9.13 1.00 -15.50
CA PRO A 186 -9.61 -0.34 -15.85
C PRO A 186 -10.24 -0.43 -17.25
N SER A 187 -10.64 0.69 -17.84
CA SER A 187 -11.19 0.74 -19.20
C SER A 187 -10.12 0.80 -20.29
N TRP A 188 -8.84 0.95 -19.93
CA TRP A 188 -7.75 0.93 -20.90
C TRP A 188 -7.58 -0.47 -21.50
N VAL A 189 -7.67 -0.58 -22.83
CA VAL A 189 -7.59 -1.85 -23.56
C VAL A 189 -6.14 -2.29 -23.83
N GLY A 190 -5.19 -1.35 -23.75
CA GLY A 190 -3.77 -1.62 -23.96
C GLY A 190 -3.05 -2.13 -22.71
N SER A 191 -1.73 -2.02 -22.76
CA SER A 191 -0.85 -2.29 -21.61
C SER A 191 -0.25 -1.00 -21.09
N PHE A 192 0.39 -1.06 -19.93
CA PHE A 192 1.27 -0.01 -19.44
C PHE A 192 2.71 -0.49 -19.54
N ARG A 193 3.61 0.44 -19.83
CA ARG A 193 5.05 0.27 -19.64
C ARG A 193 5.44 1.33 -18.62
N GLU A 194 5.81 0.89 -17.42
CA GLU A 194 5.91 1.73 -16.24
C GLU A 194 4.58 2.49 -16.05
N ARG A 195 4.59 3.82 -16.17
CA ARG A 195 3.39 4.67 -16.09
C ARG A 195 2.84 5.12 -17.43
N SER A 196 3.46 4.70 -18.54
CA SER A 196 3.08 5.15 -19.87
C SER A 196 2.14 4.13 -20.53
N PRO A 197 0.96 4.56 -21.03
CA PRO A 197 0.09 3.68 -21.80
C PRO A 197 0.76 3.28 -23.11
N SER A 198 0.56 2.02 -23.49
CA SER A 198 1.12 1.43 -24.69
C SER A 198 0.10 0.57 -25.41
N VAL A 199 -0.01 0.76 -26.72
CA VAL A 199 -0.77 -0.09 -27.63
C VAL A 199 0.11 -1.18 -28.28
N SER A 200 1.34 -1.32 -27.80
CA SER A 200 2.28 -2.33 -28.32
C SER A 200 1.70 -3.73 -28.16
N GLY A 201 1.66 -4.49 -29.26
CA GLY A 201 1.13 -5.85 -29.26
C GLY A 201 -0.39 -5.96 -29.44
N LEU A 202 -1.12 -4.85 -29.59
CA LEU A 202 -2.54 -4.88 -29.97
C LEU A 202 -2.73 -5.05 -31.47
N GLU A 203 -3.80 -5.77 -31.85
CA GLU A 203 -4.31 -5.81 -33.22
C GLU A 203 -4.86 -4.43 -33.66
N THR A 204 -4.83 -4.14 -34.96
CA THR A 204 -5.24 -2.83 -35.53
C THR A 204 -6.67 -2.40 -35.14
N SER A 205 -7.60 -3.35 -35.03
CA SER A 205 -8.98 -3.09 -34.57
C SER A 205 -9.01 -2.59 -33.14
N LYS A 206 -8.35 -3.30 -32.21
CA LYS A 206 -8.23 -2.93 -30.80
C LYS A 206 -7.42 -1.66 -30.58
N MET A 207 -6.42 -1.41 -31.43
CA MET A 207 -5.65 -0.17 -31.39
C MET A 207 -6.55 1.04 -31.72
N THR A 208 -7.39 0.94 -32.75
CA THR A 208 -8.37 1.98 -33.09
C THR A 208 -9.35 2.23 -31.94
N GLU A 209 -9.82 1.16 -31.31
CA GLU A 209 -10.69 1.25 -30.13
C GLU A 209 -9.99 1.89 -28.94
N ALA A 210 -8.73 1.53 -28.67
CA ALA A 210 -7.94 2.12 -27.58
C ALA A 210 -7.78 3.64 -27.75
N TYR A 211 -7.53 4.13 -28.96
CA TYR A 211 -7.47 5.57 -29.24
C TYR A 211 -8.84 6.26 -29.13
N ARG A 212 -9.93 5.57 -29.50
CA ARG A 212 -11.28 6.12 -29.42
C ARG A 212 -11.78 6.24 -27.98
N THR A 213 -11.56 5.19 -27.18
CA THR A 213 -12.01 5.10 -25.79
C THR A 213 -11.10 5.92 -24.86
N GLY A 214 -9.79 5.89 -25.12
CA GLY A 214 -8.79 6.51 -24.25
C GLY A 214 -8.59 5.76 -22.92
N LEU A 215 -7.90 6.41 -21.98
CA LEU A 215 -7.60 5.84 -20.66
C LEU A 215 -8.81 5.71 -19.74
N ILE A 216 -9.76 6.62 -19.86
CA ILE A 216 -10.95 6.67 -19.02
C ILE A 216 -12.15 7.09 -19.87
N THR A 217 -13.24 6.34 -19.71
CA THR A 217 -14.48 6.52 -20.45
C THR A 217 -15.28 7.71 -19.91
N PRO A 218 -16.11 8.36 -20.75
CA PRO A 218 -17.07 9.35 -20.27
C PRO A 218 -18.01 8.81 -19.19
N GLU A 219 -18.45 7.55 -19.31
CA GLU A 219 -19.35 6.90 -18.36
C GLU A 219 -18.70 6.72 -16.98
N GLU A 220 -17.41 6.39 -16.90
CA GLU A 220 -16.68 6.32 -15.64
C GLU A 220 -16.58 7.69 -14.97
N ILE A 221 -16.32 8.74 -15.75
CA ILE A 221 -16.24 10.11 -15.21
C ILE A 221 -17.62 10.55 -14.72
N GLU A 222 -18.68 10.31 -15.47
CA GLU A 222 -20.04 10.69 -15.05
C GLU A 222 -20.49 9.89 -13.82
N SER A 223 -20.17 8.60 -13.77
CA SER A 223 -20.43 7.77 -12.57
C SER A 223 -19.67 8.32 -11.35
N LEU A 224 -18.40 8.69 -11.53
CA LEU A 224 -17.60 9.28 -10.46
C LEU A 224 -18.14 10.65 -10.01
N ARG A 225 -18.53 11.50 -10.97
CA ARG A 225 -19.16 12.80 -10.73
C ARG A 225 -20.46 12.64 -9.95
N HIS A 226 -21.31 11.68 -10.35
CA HIS A 226 -22.55 11.38 -9.62
C HIS A 226 -22.25 10.94 -8.18
N LEU A 227 -21.27 10.07 -7.96
CA LEU A 227 -20.88 9.64 -6.61
C LEU A 227 -20.34 10.79 -5.74
N ILE A 228 -19.65 11.77 -6.34
CA ILE A 228 -19.13 12.95 -5.63
C ILE A 228 -20.27 13.89 -5.21
N PHE A 229 -21.18 14.21 -6.13
CA PHE A 229 -22.23 15.22 -5.88
C PHE A 229 -23.50 14.63 -5.23
N SER A 230 -23.73 13.33 -5.40
CA SER A 230 -24.90 12.60 -4.91
C SER A 230 -24.49 11.25 -4.30
N PRO A 231 -23.83 11.23 -3.12
CA PRO A 231 -23.30 10.02 -2.48
C PRO A 231 -24.39 9.15 -1.83
N THR A 232 -25.40 8.74 -2.60
CA THR A 232 -26.55 7.96 -2.13
C THR A 232 -26.35 6.45 -2.26
N SER A 233 -25.21 6.01 -2.83
CA SER A 233 -24.92 4.59 -2.99
C SER A 233 -24.78 3.89 -1.65
N HIS A 234 -25.55 2.82 -1.45
CA HIS A 234 -25.45 1.98 -0.25
C HIS A 234 -24.11 1.26 -0.14
N PHE A 235 -23.35 1.13 -1.24
CA PHE A 235 -22.01 0.54 -1.23
C PHE A 235 -20.93 1.51 -0.74
N LEU A 236 -21.17 2.82 -0.88
CA LEU A 236 -20.21 3.85 -0.52
C LEU A 236 -20.20 4.05 1.00
N LYS A 237 -19.14 3.58 1.66
CA LYS A 237 -19.05 3.59 3.13
C LYS A 237 -18.47 4.88 3.71
N ASP A 238 -17.68 5.61 2.93
CA ASP A 238 -17.25 6.96 3.24
C ASP A 238 -17.52 7.87 2.03
N PRO A 239 -18.26 8.98 2.19
CA PRO A 239 -18.66 9.85 1.07
C PRO A 239 -17.50 10.60 0.42
N ARG A 240 -16.30 10.61 1.02
CA ARG A 240 -15.11 11.29 0.47
C ARG A 240 -14.31 10.43 -0.50
N LEU A 241 -14.51 9.10 -0.50
CA LEU A 241 -13.79 8.15 -1.37
C LEU A 241 -13.85 8.50 -2.87
N PRO A 242 -14.98 8.97 -3.43
CA PRO A 242 -15.04 9.34 -4.84
C PRO A 242 -14.10 10.52 -5.16
N SER A 243 -13.99 11.50 -4.25
CA SER A 243 -13.05 12.62 -4.39
C SER A 243 -11.58 12.14 -4.33
N TYR A 244 -11.27 11.18 -3.45
CA TYR A 244 -9.92 10.59 -3.40
C TYR A 244 -9.57 9.76 -4.64
N LYS A 245 -10.55 9.03 -5.20
CA LYS A 245 -10.38 8.34 -6.48
C LYS A 245 -10.09 9.33 -7.60
N LEU A 246 -10.80 10.46 -7.67
CA LEU A 246 -10.53 11.51 -8.64
C LEU A 246 -9.11 12.09 -8.48
N LEU A 247 -8.70 12.38 -7.25
CA LEU A 247 -7.33 12.86 -6.98
C LEU A 247 -6.27 11.85 -7.42
N SER A 248 -6.50 10.56 -7.15
CA SER A 248 -5.59 9.48 -7.59
C SER A 248 -5.45 9.44 -9.10
N ILE A 249 -6.57 9.56 -9.83
CA ILE A 249 -6.56 9.63 -11.30
C ILE A 249 -5.76 10.85 -11.74
N LEU A 250 -6.06 12.05 -11.23
CA LEU A 250 -5.41 13.29 -11.64
C LEU A 250 -3.90 13.32 -11.36
N GLN A 251 -3.46 12.70 -10.26
CA GLN A 251 -2.03 12.62 -9.89
C GLN A 251 -1.23 11.62 -10.72
N THR A 252 -1.90 10.67 -11.35
CA THR A 252 -1.27 9.56 -12.10
C THR A 252 -1.52 9.63 -13.60
N LEU A 253 -2.31 10.61 -14.06
CA LEU A 253 -2.55 10.85 -15.47
C LEU A 253 -1.21 11.00 -16.20
N PRO A 254 -0.94 10.19 -17.24
CA PRO A 254 0.26 10.33 -18.04
C PRO A 254 0.26 11.68 -18.77
N ASP A 255 1.42 12.33 -18.85
CA ASP A 255 1.60 13.61 -19.57
C ASP A 255 1.34 13.51 -21.09
N ASN A 256 1.16 12.29 -21.62
CA ASN A 256 0.98 12.06 -23.03
C ASN A 256 -0.48 12.30 -23.46
N GLU A 257 -0.71 13.45 -24.12
CA GLU A 257 -2.03 13.87 -24.63
C GLU A 257 -2.68 12.87 -25.59
N THR A 258 -1.92 11.93 -26.14
CA THR A 258 -2.40 10.98 -27.17
C THR A 258 -3.51 10.04 -26.67
N PHE A 259 -3.55 9.73 -25.36
CA PHE A 259 -4.49 8.74 -24.80
C PHE A 259 -5.55 9.34 -23.86
N CYS A 260 -5.50 10.66 -23.65
CA CYS A 260 -6.59 11.41 -23.03
C CYS A 260 -7.42 12.07 -24.13
N SER A 261 -8.56 11.45 -24.47
CA SER A 261 -9.44 12.01 -25.50
C SER A 261 -9.85 13.45 -25.15
N LEU A 262 -10.03 14.29 -26.18
CA LEU A 262 -10.51 15.67 -25.99
C LEU A 262 -11.84 15.68 -25.22
N GLN A 263 -12.72 14.72 -25.51
CA GLN A 263 -13.99 14.54 -24.82
C GLN A 263 -13.80 14.28 -23.32
N THR A 264 -12.87 13.40 -22.95
CA THR A 264 -12.51 13.09 -21.56
C THR A 264 -12.03 14.35 -20.83
N ARG A 265 -11.16 15.15 -21.45
CA ARG A 265 -10.70 16.43 -20.88
C ARG A 265 -11.86 17.40 -20.73
N CYS A 266 -12.72 17.50 -21.73
CA CYS A 266 -13.86 18.39 -21.72
C CYS A 266 -14.88 18.03 -20.62
N VAL A 267 -15.15 16.74 -20.39
CA VAL A 267 -15.98 16.30 -19.25
C VAL A 267 -15.29 16.60 -17.90
N LEU A 268 -13.99 16.34 -17.77
CA LEU A 268 -13.23 16.60 -16.54
C LEU A 268 -13.17 18.11 -16.18
N PHE A 269 -13.01 18.98 -17.18
CA PHE A 269 -12.93 20.43 -17.00
C PHE A 269 -14.29 21.15 -17.14
N GLY A 270 -15.38 20.42 -17.41
CA GLY A 270 -16.70 21.01 -17.67
C GLY A 270 -16.75 21.90 -18.91
N ILE A 271 -15.90 21.64 -19.90
CA ILE A 271 -15.85 22.38 -21.17
C ILE A 271 -16.87 21.76 -22.13
N VAL A 272 -17.76 22.59 -22.69
CA VAL A 272 -18.68 22.14 -23.75
C VAL A 272 -17.95 22.21 -25.08
N VAL A 273 -17.66 21.06 -25.70
CA VAL A 273 -17.17 21.03 -27.08
C VAL A 273 -18.37 21.25 -27.99
N SER A 274 -18.41 22.38 -28.68
CA SER A 274 -19.38 22.58 -29.76
C SER A 274 -19.06 21.59 -30.89
N PRO A 275 -20.03 20.82 -31.40
CA PRO A 275 -19.78 19.97 -32.56
C PRO A 275 -19.50 20.87 -33.76
N THR A 276 -18.32 20.72 -34.36
CA THR A 276 -17.97 21.26 -35.69
C THR A 276 -18.53 20.38 -36.78
#